data_AF-A0A2G2B809-F1
#
_entry.id   AF-A0A2G2B809-F1
#
_cell.length_a   1.000
_cell.length_b   1.000
_cell.length_c   1.000
_cell.angle_alpha   90.00
_cell.angle_beta   90.00
_cell.angle_gamma   90.00
#
_symmetry.space_group_name_H-M   'P 1'
#
loop_
_entity.id
_entity.type
_entity.pdbx_description
1 polymer ?
#
loop_
_entity_poly.entity_id
_entity_poly.type
_entity_poly.pdbx_seq_one_letter_code
_entity_poly.pdbx_strand_id
1 'polypeptide(L)' 'MDRLVTGEAEIEEIDMLLDVSKQVEGDTICALGDAAAWPIQGLIRHFRGEIEDRIKAKQTGRVSAVAAE' A
#
# COMPACT_ATOMS: atom_id res chain seq x y z
N MET A 1 -0.51 -5.12 -3.99
CA MET A 1 0.39 -4.09 -4.56
C MET A 1 -0.28 -3.29 -5.66
N ASP A 2 -0.90 -3.93 -6.66
CA ASP A 2 -1.45 -3.24 -7.85
C ASP A 2 -2.36 -2.05 -7.54
N ARG A 3 -3.25 -2.17 -6.55
CA ARG A 3 -4.14 -1.07 -6.13
C ARG A 3 -3.37 0.13 -5.55
N LEU A 4 -2.26 -0.09 -4.86
CA LEU A 4 -1.37 1.00 -4.41
C LEU A 4 -0.64 1.65 -5.59
N VAL A 5 -0.29 0.86 -6.61
CA VAL A 5 0.34 1.38 -7.84
C VAL A 5 -0.65 2.24 -8.63
N THR A 6 -1.88 1.78 -8.81
CA THR A 6 -2.92 2.50 -9.54
C THR A 6 -3.55 3.63 -8.74
N GLY A 7 -3.32 3.71 -7.41
CA GLY A 7 -3.96 4.70 -6.53
C GLY A 7 -5.42 4.39 -6.20
N GLU A 8 -5.85 3.14 -6.34
CA GLU A 8 -7.22 2.64 -6.10
C GLU A 8 -7.36 1.88 -4.77
N ALA A 9 -6.38 2.05 -3.89
CA ALA A 9 -6.42 1.57 -2.52
C ALA A 9 -6.97 2.65 -1.58
N GLU A 10 -7.53 2.23 -0.46
CA GLU A 10 -7.84 3.11 0.67
C GLU A 10 -6.65 3.21 1.63
N ILE A 11 -6.62 4.26 2.45
CA ILE A 11 -5.49 4.52 3.37
C ILE A 11 -5.34 3.38 4.38
N GLU A 12 -6.45 2.81 4.86
CA GLU A 12 -6.44 1.71 5.84
C GLU A 12 -5.82 0.42 5.27
N GLU A 13 -5.83 0.28 3.93
CA GLU A 13 -5.24 -0.90 3.28
C GLU A 13 -3.71 -0.88 3.32
N ILE A 14 -3.09 0.27 3.55
CA ILE A 14 -1.65 0.38 3.79
C ILE A 14 -1.29 -0.34 5.10
N ASP A 15 -2.08 -0.12 6.16
CA ASP A 15 -1.87 -0.76 7.46
C ASP A 15 -2.21 -2.25 7.40
N MET A 16 -3.29 -2.62 6.71
CA MET A 16 -3.61 -4.03 6.45
C MET A 16 -2.45 -4.75 5.74
N LEU A 17 -1.87 -4.13 4.71
CA LEU A 17 -0.74 -4.72 3.98
C LEU A 17 0.51 -4.83 4.87
N LEU A 18 0.76 -3.84 5.73
CA LEU A 18 1.85 -3.89 6.70
C LEU A 18 1.67 -5.06 7.67
N ASP A 19 0.46 -5.29 8.17
CA ASP A 19 0.18 -6.39 9.09
C ASP A 19 0.28 -7.76 8.41
N VAL A 20 -0.19 -7.88 7.17
CA VAL A 20 0.03 -9.10 6.36
C VAL A 20 1.53 -9.36 6.16
N SER A 21 2.34 -8.33 5.90
CA SER A 21 3.79 -8.53 5.72
C SER A 21 4.47 -9.05 6.99
N LYS A 22 4.00 -8.67 8.19
CA LYS A 22 4.51 -9.20 9.46
C LYS A 22 4.07 -10.64 9.73
N GLN A 23 2.90 -11.05 9.23
CA GLN A 23 2.44 -12.44 9.31
C GLN A 23 3.21 -13.38 8.37
N VAL A 24 3.91 -12.83 7.37
CA VAL A 24 4.78 -13.62 6.48
C VAL A 24 6.19 -13.72 7.04
N GLU A 25 6.67 -12.65 7.67
CA GLU A 25 7.98 -12.59 8.30
C GLU A 25 8.13 -13.63 9.42
N GLY A 26 9.09 -14.53 9.29
CA GLY A 26 9.38 -15.57 10.28
C GLY A 26 8.42 -16.77 10.27
N ASP A 27 7.31 -16.68 9.54
CA ASP A 27 6.27 -17.73 9.46
C ASP A 27 6.34 -18.53 8.14
N THR A 28 7.53 -18.59 7.53
CA THR A 28 7.78 -19.34 6.29
C THR A 28 8.98 -20.30 6.41
N ILE A 29 8.97 -21.39 5.62
CA ILE A 29 10.02 -22.41 5.66
C ILE A 29 11.36 -21.87 5.10
N CYS A 30 11.30 -20.98 4.11
CA CYS A 30 12.46 -20.45 3.42
C CYS A 30 12.46 -18.92 3.53
N ALA A 31 13.65 -18.33 3.69
CA ALA A 31 13.87 -16.88 3.82
C ALA A 31 13.40 -16.04 2.62
N LEU A 32 12.90 -16.67 1.55
CA LEU A 32 12.23 -15.96 0.46
C LEU A 32 11.00 -15.19 0.95
N GLY A 33 10.27 -15.71 1.95
CA GLY A 33 9.12 -15.04 2.55
C GLY A 33 9.54 -13.71 3.19
N ASP A 34 10.55 -13.75 4.06
CA ASP A 34 11.12 -12.57 4.71
C ASP A 34 11.68 -11.57 3.68
N ALA A 35 12.40 -12.08 2.68
CA ALA A 35 12.95 -11.28 1.59
C ALA A 35 11.86 -10.57 0.76
N ALA A 36 10.64 -11.12 0.69
CA ALA A 36 9.50 -10.48 0.05
C ALA A 36 8.74 -9.52 1.00
N ALA A 37 8.70 -9.80 2.30
CA ALA A 37 8.03 -8.98 3.31
C ALA A 37 8.79 -7.68 3.61
N TRP A 38 10.11 -7.75 3.82
CA TRP A 38 10.92 -6.59 4.22
C TRP A 38 10.89 -5.42 3.23
N PRO A 39 10.90 -5.61 1.90
CA PRO A 39 10.75 -4.49 0.96
C PRO A 39 9.42 -3.75 1.13
N ILE A 40 8.32 -4.47 1.42
CA ILE A 40 7.00 -3.86 1.65
C ILE A 40 7.04 -3.03 2.94
N GLN A 41 7.58 -3.60 4.02
CA GLN A 41 7.73 -2.90 5.30
C GLN A 41 8.61 -1.65 5.17
N GLY A 42 9.74 -1.75 4.47
CA GLY A 42 10.66 -0.63 4.21
C GLY A 42 10.03 0.46 3.37
N LEU A 43 9.30 0.08 2.30
CA LEU A 43 8.55 1.01 1.46
C LEU A 43 7.53 1.78 2.29
N ILE A 44 6.71 1.10 3.09
CA ILE A 44 5.71 1.75 3.94
C ILE A 44 6.39 2.63 4.99
N ARG A 45 7.45 2.16 5.65
CA ARG A 45 8.16 2.92 6.69
C ARG A 45 8.70 4.26 6.20
N HIS A 46 9.25 4.29 4.99
CA HIS A 46 9.97 5.45 4.47
C HIS A 46 9.16 6.30 3.49
N PHE A 47 8.18 5.70 2.81
CA PHE A 47 7.44 6.33 1.71
C PHE A 47 5.92 6.30 1.89
N ARG A 48 5.40 6.09 3.11
CA ARG A 48 3.95 6.14 3.38
C ARG A 48 3.30 7.42 2.84
N GLY A 49 3.95 8.57 3.03
CA GLY A 49 3.45 9.86 2.53
C GLY A 49 3.19 9.84 1.01
N GLU A 50 4.16 9.35 0.24
CA GLU A 50 4.04 9.24 -1.23
C GLU A 50 2.89 8.29 -1.66
N ILE A 51 2.68 7.21 -0.91
CA ILE A 51 1.60 6.26 -1.16
C ILE A 51 0.24 6.93 -0.89
N GLU A 52 0.10 7.60 0.25
CA GLU A 52 -1.11 8.33 0.61
C GLU A 52 -1.41 9.46 -0.37
N ASP A 53 -0.40 10.22 -0.80
CA ASP A 53 -0.55 11.31 -1.76
C ASP A 53 -1.02 10.79 -3.11
N ARG A 54 -0.52 9.63 -3.56
CA ARG A 54 -1.00 8.97 -4.79
C ARG A 54 -2.48 8.58 -4.68
N ILE A 55 -2.91 8.02 -3.54
CA ILE A 55 -4.30 7.66 -3.30
C ILE A 55 -5.19 8.91 -3.31
N LYS A 56 -4.80 9.95 -2.57
CA LYS A 56 -5.52 11.23 -2.48
C LYS A 56 -5.61 11.92 -3.85
N ALA A 57 -4.55 11.88 -4.66
CA ALA A 57 -4.53 12.46 -6.01
C ALA A 57 -5.55 11.78 -6.94
N LYS A 58 -5.70 10.45 -6.85
CA LYS A 58 -6.71 9.71 -7.61
C LYS A 58 -8.13 10.03 -7.14
N GLN A 59 -8.34 10.11 -5.82
CA GLN A 59 -9.63 10.44 -5.24
C GLN A 59 -10.09 11.86 -5.59
N THR A 60 -9.20 12.85 -5.51
CA THR A 60 -9.50 14.24 -5.90
C THR A 60 -9.89 14.36 -7.38
N GLY A 61 -9.19 13.67 -8.29
CA GLY A 61 -9.59 13.59 -9.70
C GLY A 61 -10.97 12.95 -9.90
N ARG A 62 -11.32 11.94 -9.08
CA ARG A 62 -12.65 11.32 -9.06
C ARG A 62 -13.74 12.27 -8.58
N VAL A 63 -13.48 13.05 -7.53
CA VAL A 63 -14.42 14.04 -6.99
C VAL A 63 -14.73 15.12 -8.02
N SER A 64 -13.72 15.59 -8.77
CA SER A 64 -13.94 16.55 -9.86
C SER A 64 -14.81 15.98 -11.00
N ALA A 65 -14.72 14.69 -11.30
CA ALA A 65 -15.56 14.06 -12.31
C ALA A 65 -17.02 13.92 -11.83
N VAL A 66 -17.24 13.52 -10.58
CA VAL A 66 -18.59 13.37 -10.00
C VAL A 66 -19.30 14.72 -9.81
N ALA A 67 -18.56 15.79 -9.53
CA ALA A 67 -19.13 17.14 -9.40
C ALA A 67 -19.53 17.79 -10.74
N ALA A 68 -19.11 17.21 -11.87
CA ALA A 68 -19.44 17.66 -13.22
C ALA A 68 -20.63 16.90 -13.84
N GLU A 69 -21.18 15.92 -13.13
CA GLU A 69 -22.42 15.18 -13.49
C GLU A 69 -23.66 15.73 -12.77
#